data_AF-A0A957LSN9-F1
#
_entry.id   AF-A0A957LSN9-F1
#
_cell.length_a   1.000
_cell.length_b   1.000
_cell.length_c   1.000
_cell.angle_alpha   90.00
_cell.angle_beta   90.00
_cell.angle_gamma   90.00
#
_symmetry.space_group_name_H-M   'P 1'
#
loop_
_entity.id
_entity.type
_entity.pdbx_description
1 polymer ?
#
loop_
_entity_poly.entity_id
_entity_poly.type
_entity_poly.pdbx_seq_one_letter_code
_entity_poly.pdbx_strand_id
1 'polypeptide(L)' 'NMTMVPTHCEPPLTTNMHTQPQVPADLLKLIYRLASLDRGHVYHLTLVVPEATTAERFWTVQPAGKVENLR' A
#
# COMPACT_ATOMS: atom_id res chain seq x y z
N ASN A 1 -0.13 -60.77 -13.17
CA ASN A 1 -1.25 -59.88 -12.86
C ASN A 1 -0.83 -58.96 -11.72
N MET A 2 -0.22 -57.81 -12.02
CA MET A 2 0.09 -56.75 -11.05
C MET A 2 0.02 -55.43 -11.80
N THR A 3 -1.09 -54.72 -11.62
CA THR A 3 -1.34 -53.36 -12.10
C THR A 3 -1.44 -52.48 -10.88
N MET A 4 -0.69 -51.38 -10.79
CA MET A 4 -0.91 -50.18 -9.94
C MET A 4 0.30 -49.25 -10.12
N VAL A 5 0.27 -47.92 -10.30
CA VAL A 5 -0.66 -46.82 -10.59
C VAL A 5 0.26 -45.68 -11.11
N PRO A 6 -0.06 -44.87 -12.14
CA PRO A 6 0.79 -43.72 -12.48
C PRO A 6 0.55 -42.58 -11.48
N THR A 7 1.58 -42.20 -10.73
CA THR A 7 1.54 -41.01 -9.86
C THR A 7 1.41 -39.77 -10.73
N HIS A 8 0.22 -39.19 -10.75
CA HIS A 8 -0.08 -37.91 -11.39
C HIS A 8 0.62 -36.80 -10.58
N CYS A 9 1.68 -36.21 -11.13
CA CYS A 9 2.28 -35.00 -10.57
C CYS A 9 1.36 -33.81 -10.88
N GLU A 10 0.50 -33.43 -9.95
CA GLU A 10 -0.12 -32.09 -9.99
C GLU A 10 0.95 -31.03 -9.67
N PRO A 11 1.11 -29.98 -10.50
CA PRO A 11 1.97 -28.87 -10.13
C PRO A 11 1.34 -28.11 -8.94
N PRO A 12 2.14 -27.62 -7.96
CA PRO A 12 1.60 -26.80 -6.90
C PRO A 12 0.98 -25.55 -7.53
N LEU A 13 -0.30 -25.30 -7.21
CA LEU A 13 -0.98 -24.03 -7.45
C LEU A 13 -0.14 -22.94 -6.77
N THR A 14 0.73 -22.28 -7.53
CA THR A 14 1.35 -21.03 -7.13
C THR A 14 0.25 -19.98 -7.13
N THR A 15 -0.45 -19.90 -6.00
CA THR A 15 -1.31 -18.78 -5.67
C THR A 15 -0.41 -17.55 -5.67
N ASN A 16 -0.32 -16.89 -6.81
CA ASN A 16 0.12 -15.50 -6.90
C ASN A 16 -0.93 -14.70 -6.13
N MET A 17 -0.78 -14.65 -4.80
CA MET A 17 -1.39 -13.60 -4.01
C MET A 17 -0.71 -12.32 -4.46
N HIS A 18 -1.26 -11.73 -5.51
CA HIS A 18 -1.06 -10.34 -5.83
C HIS A 18 -1.74 -9.59 -4.69
N THR A 19 -1.02 -9.45 -3.56
CA THR A 19 -1.48 -8.69 -2.41
C THR A 19 -1.59 -7.27 -2.90
N GLN A 20 -2.80 -6.91 -3.33
CA GLN A 20 -3.14 -5.57 -3.71
C GLN A 20 -2.68 -4.68 -2.54
N PRO A 21 -1.81 -3.68 -2.77
CA PRO A 21 -1.26 -2.89 -1.67
C PRO A 21 -2.43 -2.26 -0.93
N GLN A 22 -2.77 -2.82 0.24
CA GLN A 22 -3.85 -2.31 1.06
C GLN A 22 -3.39 -0.94 1.54
N VAL A 23 -3.99 0.11 1.00
CA VAL A 23 -3.75 1.47 1.47
C VAL A 23 -4.17 1.52 2.93
N PRO A 24 -3.27 1.85 3.88
CA PRO A 24 -3.63 1.92 5.29
C PRO A 24 -4.80 2.90 5.50
N ALA A 25 -5.79 2.54 6.30
CA ALA A 25 -6.96 3.38 6.55
C ALA A 25 -6.59 4.78 7.07
N ASP A 26 -5.49 4.89 7.83
CA ASP A 26 -5.01 6.17 8.36
C ASP A 26 -4.39 7.06 7.28
N LEU A 27 -3.83 6.48 6.22
CA LEU A 27 -3.36 7.23 5.05
C LEU A 27 -4.52 7.87 4.29
N LEU A 28 -5.63 7.15 4.11
CA LEU A 28 -6.84 7.69 3.49
C LEU A 28 -7.39 8.88 4.28
N LYS A 29 -7.52 8.74 5.60
CA LYS A 29 -7.97 9.84 6.49
C LYS A 29 -7.08 11.07 6.34
N LEU A 30 -5.75 10.87 6.26
CA LEU A 30 -4.80 11.96 6.08
C LEU A 30 -4.99 12.66 4.73
N ILE A 31 -5.11 11.91 3.63
CA ILE A 31 -5.35 12.46 2.28
C ILE A 31 -6.64 13.28 2.25
N TYR A 32 -7.74 12.76 2.82
CA TYR A 32 -9.00 13.49 2.89
C TYR A 32 -8.88 14.78 3.71
N ARG A 33 -8.14 14.75 4.82
CA ARG A 33 -7.92 15.94 5.64
C ARG A 33 -7.13 17.00 4.88
N LEU A 34 -6.04 16.62 4.20
CA LEU A 34 -5.24 17.53 3.39
C LEU A 34 -6.08 18.15 2.25
N ALA A 35 -6.84 17.32 1.53
CA ALA A 35 -7.73 17.79 0.47
C ALA A 35 -8.87 18.71 0.96
N SER A 36 -9.22 18.62 2.25
CA SER A 36 -10.23 19.49 2.86
C SER A 36 -9.66 20.83 3.32
N LEU A 37 -8.40 20.85 3.75
CA LEU A 37 -7.72 22.05 4.24
C LEU A 37 -7.23 22.92 3.09
N ASP A 38 -6.57 22.30 2.10
CA ASP A 38 -5.86 23.04 1.06
C ASP A 38 -5.81 22.23 -0.24
N ARG A 39 -6.65 22.67 -1.20
CA ARG A 39 -6.83 21.99 -2.48
C ARG A 39 -5.81 22.49 -3.50
N GLY A 40 -5.45 21.60 -4.43
CA GLY A 40 -4.54 21.96 -5.51
C GLY A 40 -3.10 22.12 -5.04
N HIS A 41 -2.69 21.41 -4.00
CA HIS A 41 -1.29 21.29 -3.59
C HIS A 41 -0.83 19.85 -3.73
N VAL A 42 0.43 19.70 -4.13
CA VAL A 42 1.14 18.43 -4.10
C VAL A 42 1.76 18.28 -2.72
N TYR A 43 1.58 17.12 -2.10
CA TYR A 43 2.21 16.79 -0.83
C TYR A 43 3.06 15.54 -0.98
N HIS A 44 4.26 15.57 -0.40
CA HIS A 44 5.06 14.38 -0.12
C HIS A 44 4.67 13.84 1.25
N LEU A 45 4.26 12.57 1.29
CA LEU A 45 3.89 11.86 2.51
C LEU A 45 4.96 10.80 2.81
N THR A 46 5.65 10.92 3.94
CA THR A 46 6.66 9.96 4.36
C THR A 46 6.20 9.25 5.62
N LEU A 47 6.11 7.92 5.56
CA LEU A 47 5.86 7.10 6.74
C LEU A 47 7.15 6.98 7.53
N VAL A 48 7.13 7.43 8.78
CA VAL A 48 8.24 7.25 9.72
C VAL A 48 7.90 6.08 10.64
N VAL A 49 8.81 5.10 10.66
CA VAL A 49 8.74 3.92 11.54
C VAL A 49 9.96 3.96 12.45
N PRO A 50 9.88 4.61 13.63
CA PRO A 50 10.97 4.70 14.60
C PRO A 50 11.22 3.32 15.24
N GLU A 51 12.11 2.54 14.64
CA GLU A 51 12.52 1.19 15.07
C GLU A 51 11.46 0.09 14.87
N ALA A 52 11.92 -1.14 14.60
CA ALA A 52 11.05 -2.30 14.36
C ALA A 52 10.30 -2.76 15.62
N THR A 53 10.78 -2.37 16.81
CA THR A 53 10.24 -2.73 18.11
C THR A 53 9.24 -1.71 18.65
N THR A 54 9.24 -0.49 18.14
CA THR A 54 8.30 0.54 18.58
C THR A 54 7.04 0.45 17.73
N ALA A 55 5.88 0.31 18.37
CA ALA A 55 4.60 0.22 17.69
C ALA A 55 4.14 1.57 17.11
N GLU A 56 4.86 2.65 17.41
CA GLU A 56 4.49 3.99 16.99
C GLU A 56 4.83 4.20 15.52
N ARG A 57 3.85 4.68 14.75
CA ARG A 57 4.00 5.02 13.34
C ARG A 57 3.35 6.37 13.11
N PHE A 58 4.04 7.25 12.41
CA PHE A 58 3.48 8.56 12.07
C PHE A 58 3.86 8.96 10.65
N TRP A 59 3.03 9.81 10.06
CA TRP A 59 3.25 10.36 8.73
C TRP A 59 3.76 11.79 8.85
N THR A 60 4.83 12.10 8.13
CA THR A 60 5.22 13.49 7.89
C THR A 60 4.64 13.96 6.58
N VAL A 61 4.21 15.23 6.53
CA VAL A 61 3.60 15.87 5.37
C VAL A 61 4.45 17.07 4.99
N GLN A 62 4.95 17.08 3.75
CA GLN A 62 5.72 18.19 3.20
C GLN A 62 5.04 18.72 1.93
N PRO A 63 4.70 20.02 1.86
CA PRO A 63 4.24 20.62 0.61
C PRO A 63 5.34 20.55 -0.44
N ALA A 64 5.02 20.06 -1.63
CA ALA A 64 5.97 19.90 -2.74
C ALA A 64 5.73 20.91 -3.87
N GLY A 65 4.60 21.62 -3.84
CA GLY A 65 4.27 22.65 -4.82
C GLY A 65 2.76 22.84 -4.93
N LYS A 66 2.38 23.86 -5.71
CA LYS A 66 0.98 24.13 -6.04
C LYS A 66 0.67 23.56 -7.41
N VAL A 67 -0.41 22.80 -7.50
CA VAL A 67 -1.04 22.40 -8.76
C VAL A 67 -1.94 23.55 -9.20
N GLU A 68 -1.47 24.34 -10.15
CA GLU A 68 -2.33 25.28 -10.83
C GLU A 68 -3.20 24.50 -11.81
N ASN A 69 -4.52 24.54 -11.59
CA ASN A 69 -5.45 24.15 -12.64
C ASN A 69 -5.35 25.23 -13.72
N LEU A 70 -4.58 24.95 -14.77
CA LEU A 70 -4.62 25.72 -16.01
C LEU A 70 -6.05 25.57 -16.57
N ARG A 71 -6.88 26.58 -16.34
CA ARG A 71 -8.16 26.80 -17.04
C ARG A 71 -8.00 27.98 -17.96
#